data_AF-A0A2V5N2U3-F1
#
_entry.id   AF-A0A2V5N2U3-F1
#
_cell.length_a   1.000
_cell.length_b   1.000
_cell.length_c   1.000
_cell.angle_alpha   90.00
_cell.angle_beta   90.00
_cell.angle_gamma   90.00
#
_symmetry.space_group_name_H-M   'P 1'
#
loop_
_entity.id
_entity.type
_entity.pdbx_description
1 polymer ?
#
loop_
_entity_poly.entity_id
_entity_poly.type
_entity_poly.pdbx_seq_one_letter_code
_entity_poly.pdbx_strand_id
1 'polypeptide(L)'
;MFDSLFNLPLVIVGAAILLLLCAFALGGLAIFSRYILPRLKLGPEESVFTSAMMQAVMVFYGLAVALIAVSVWQTHTDAAATISREATALGVLYRELGGYPEPLRSQLREDLREYVEYVIREAWPLQRRGQVPSGGVEKVDDFEARLVIFEPATEGQKLLHGETLRAYSQMIEARRLRLDAVLTGLPGVLWFVIVIGALVSLSSTFFFQVEDARLQRIQVVVLAVFIGLIIFIIFALDHPFRGDLGLQPDPYQLIYDQLIKR
;
A
#
# COMPACT_ATOMS: atom_id res chain seq x y z
N MET A 1 -8.60 11.83 5.23
CA MET A 1 -8.13 12.51 6.47
C MET A 1 -6.60 12.56 6.55
N PHE A 2 -5.88 11.60 5.95
CA PHE A 2 -4.41 11.54 5.97
C PHE A 2 -3.72 11.86 4.63
N ASP A 3 -4.46 12.28 3.59
CA ASP A 3 -3.92 12.47 2.24
C ASP A 3 -2.71 13.41 2.17
N SER A 4 -2.65 14.40 3.07
CA SER A 4 -1.52 15.33 3.18
C SER A 4 -0.28 14.71 3.83
N LEU A 5 -0.42 13.69 4.68
CA LEU A 5 0.71 13.01 5.34
C LEU A 5 1.52 12.17 4.36
N PHE A 6 0.89 11.63 3.32
CA PHE A 6 1.58 10.85 2.27
C PHE A 6 2.50 11.69 1.37
N ASN A 7 2.37 13.02 1.41
CA ASN A 7 3.25 13.95 0.69
C ASN A 7 4.49 14.34 1.51
N LEU A 8 4.55 13.99 2.79
CA LEU A 8 5.70 14.26 3.64
C LEU A 8 6.71 13.11 3.52
N PRO A 9 8.03 13.41 3.65
CA PRO A 9 9.05 12.37 3.74
C PRO A 9 8.70 11.37 4.84
N LEU A 10 8.82 10.09 4.52
CA LEU A 10 8.40 8.99 5.39
C LEU A 10 9.12 9.05 6.76
N VAL A 11 10.38 9.49 6.77
CA VAL A 11 11.18 9.69 7.99
C VAL A 11 10.54 10.73 8.92
N ILE A 12 9.97 11.81 8.38
CA ILE A 12 9.32 12.86 9.17
C ILE A 12 8.03 12.33 9.78
N VAL A 13 7.24 11.60 9.00
CA VAL A 13 5.99 11.00 9.49
C VAL A 13 6.27 9.95 10.57
N GLY A 14 7.25 9.07 10.34
CA GLY A 14 7.67 8.07 11.33
C GLY A 14 8.18 8.70 12.62
N ALA A 15 9.04 9.72 12.51
CA ALA A 15 9.51 10.47 13.67
C ALA A 15 8.35 11.16 14.41
N ALA A 16 7.40 11.76 13.69
CA ALA A 16 6.23 12.39 14.28
C ALA A 16 5.35 11.38 15.03
N ILE A 17 5.06 10.22 14.46
CA ILE A 17 4.30 9.14 15.12
C ILE A 17 4.99 8.71 16.42
N LEU A 18 6.30 8.43 16.35
CA LEU A 18 7.08 8.00 17.50
C LEU A 18 7.12 9.08 18.59
N LEU A 19 7.39 10.34 18.22
CA LEU A 19 7.45 11.46 19.16
C LEU A 19 6.08 11.72 19.81
N LEU A 20 5.00 11.67 19.04
CA LEU A 20 3.64 11.87 19.57
C LEU A 20 3.25 10.77 20.55
N LEU A 21 3.51 9.50 20.23
CA LEU A 21 3.20 8.39 21.13
C LEU A 21 4.08 8.41 22.38
N CYS A 22 5.38 8.69 22.25
CA CYS A 22 6.27 8.82 23.40
C CYS A 22 5.88 10.02 24.29
N ALA A 23 5.52 11.16 23.70
CA ALA A 23 5.04 12.33 24.42
C ALA A 23 3.72 12.06 25.14
N PHE A 24 2.77 11.39 24.48
CA PHE A 24 1.53 10.94 25.10
C PHE A 24 1.79 9.97 26.26
N ALA A 25 2.67 9.00 26.07
CA ALA A 25 2.96 7.99 27.08
C ALA A 25 3.67 8.59 28.32
N LEU A 26 4.69 9.43 28.11
CA LEU A 26 5.41 10.10 29.19
C LEU A 26 4.56 11.18 29.88
N GLY A 27 3.85 12.00 29.11
CA GLY A 27 2.97 13.04 29.62
C GLY A 27 1.78 12.46 30.39
N GLY A 28 1.14 11.44 29.83
CA GLY A 28 0.05 10.71 30.47
C GLY A 28 0.49 10.05 31.78
N LEU A 29 1.65 9.37 31.78
CA LEU A 29 2.23 8.79 33.00
C LEU A 29 2.55 9.86 34.05
N ALA A 30 3.13 11.00 33.65
CA ALA A 30 3.45 12.09 34.57
C ALA A 30 2.20 12.74 35.19
N ILE A 31 1.14 12.95 34.40
CA ILE A 31 -0.14 13.49 34.88
C ILE A 31 -0.81 12.48 35.80
N PHE A 32 -0.88 11.22 35.39
CA PHE A 32 -1.54 10.15 36.15
C PHE A 32 -0.86 9.92 37.50
N SER A 33 0.48 9.79 37.49
CA SER A 33 1.27 9.62 38.73
C SER A 33 1.14 10.81 39.68
N ARG A 34 1.05 12.05 39.17
CA ARG A 34 0.99 13.26 39.99
C ARG A 34 -0.40 13.57 40.55
N TYR A 35 -1.46 13.33 39.77
CA TYR A 35 -2.82 13.81 40.11
C TYR A 35 -3.80 12.71 40.49
N ILE A 36 -3.66 11.52 39.92
CA ILE A 36 -4.67 10.46 40.01
C ILE A 36 -4.24 9.37 41.00
N LEU A 37 -2.98 8.93 40.92
CA LEU A 37 -2.41 7.92 41.83
C LEU A 37 -2.56 8.26 43.33
N PRO A 38 -2.34 9.51 43.80
CA PRO A 38 -2.51 9.85 45.21
C PRO A 38 -3.96 9.74 45.71
N ARG A 39 -4.94 9.71 44.78
CA ARG A 39 -6.37 9.62 45.09
C ARG A 39 -6.91 8.18 45.01
N LEU A 40 -6.21 7.28 44.31
CA LEU A 40 -6.57 5.87 44.21
C LEU A 40 -5.79 5.05 45.25
N LYS A 41 -6.47 4.67 46.33
CA LYS A 41 -5.97 3.63 47.26
C LYS A 41 -6.24 2.25 46.65
N LEU A 42 -5.49 1.89 45.62
CA LEU A 42 -5.56 0.55 45.00
C LEU A 42 -5.07 -0.50 46.02
N GLY A 43 -5.97 -1.41 46.39
CA GLY A 43 -5.61 -2.57 47.22
C GLY A 43 -4.85 -3.64 46.43
N PRO A 44 -4.14 -4.58 47.11
CA PRO A 44 -3.39 -5.64 46.44
C PRO A 44 -4.22 -6.50 45.48
N GLU A 45 -5.46 -6.83 45.84
CA GLU A 45 -6.38 -7.65 45.03
C GLU A 45 -6.87 -6.93 43.77
N GLU A 46 -7.10 -5.61 43.84
CA GLU A 46 -7.52 -4.80 42.69
C GLU A 46 -6.41 -4.68 41.65
N SER A 47 -5.13 -4.78 42.06
CA SER A 47 -3.98 -4.75 41.13
C SER A 47 -3.87 -6.02 40.27
N VAL A 48 -4.25 -7.18 40.81
CA VAL A 48 -4.22 -8.46 40.08
C VAL A 48 -5.29 -8.50 39.00
N PHE A 49 -6.52 -8.07 39.33
CA PHE A 49 -7.60 -7.97 38.34
C PHE A 49 -7.28 -6.95 37.24
N THR A 50 -6.76 -5.77 37.62
CA THR A 50 -6.38 -4.71 36.68
C THR A 50 -5.27 -5.19 35.73
N SER A 51 -4.22 -5.83 36.24
CA SER A 51 -3.12 -6.33 35.42
C SER A 51 -3.55 -7.46 34.47
N ALA A 52 -4.45 -8.36 34.89
CA ALA A 52 -5.01 -9.40 34.04
C ALA A 52 -5.85 -8.81 32.88
N MET A 53 -6.72 -7.83 33.17
CA MET A 53 -7.54 -7.15 32.16
C MET A 53 -6.64 -6.42 31.14
N MET A 54 -5.57 -5.78 31.60
CA MET A 54 -4.61 -5.08 30.74
C MET A 54 -3.85 -6.02 29.81
N GLN A 55 -3.39 -7.16 30.32
CA GLN A 55 -2.77 -8.18 29.48
C GLN A 55 -3.74 -8.65 28.38
N ALA A 56 -5.01 -8.91 28.73
CA ALA A 56 -6.01 -9.27 27.73
C ALA A 56 -6.15 -8.19 26.65
N VAL A 57 -6.31 -6.92 27.03
CA VAL A 57 -6.41 -5.80 26.07
C VAL A 57 -5.18 -5.70 25.17
N MET A 58 -3.97 -5.80 25.73
CA MET A 58 -2.73 -5.73 24.96
C MET A 58 -2.57 -6.90 23.98
N VAL A 59 -2.97 -8.11 24.39
CA VAL A 59 -2.94 -9.31 23.52
C VAL A 59 -3.92 -9.13 22.36
N PHE A 60 -5.17 -8.72 22.61
CA PHE A 60 -6.14 -8.51 21.54
C PHE A 60 -5.75 -7.35 20.62
N TYR A 61 -5.22 -6.26 21.17
CA TYR A 61 -4.69 -5.15 20.38
C TYR A 61 -3.52 -5.59 19.51
N GLY A 62 -2.53 -6.27 20.09
CA GLY A 62 -1.37 -6.78 19.37
C GLY A 62 -1.77 -7.72 18.24
N LEU A 63 -2.72 -8.63 18.48
CA LEU A 63 -3.25 -9.51 17.45
C LEU A 63 -3.96 -8.73 16.33
N ALA A 64 -4.84 -7.79 16.68
CA ALA A 64 -5.56 -6.99 15.69
C ALA A 64 -4.60 -6.19 14.79
N VAL A 65 -3.63 -5.50 15.38
CA VAL A 65 -2.67 -4.70 14.63
C VAL A 65 -1.73 -5.59 13.81
N ALA A 66 -1.32 -6.75 14.31
CA ALA A 66 -0.53 -7.71 13.54
C ALA A 66 -1.29 -8.20 12.28
N LEU A 67 -2.57 -8.55 12.42
CA LEU A 67 -3.40 -8.95 11.28
C LEU A 67 -3.61 -7.81 10.27
N ILE A 68 -3.80 -6.58 10.76
CA ILE A 68 -3.87 -5.40 9.89
C ILE A 68 -2.56 -5.19 9.14
N ALA A 69 -1.41 -5.28 9.82
CA ALA A 69 -0.09 -5.15 9.18
C ALA A 69 0.12 -6.19 8.08
N VAL A 70 -0.28 -7.45 8.32
CA VAL A 70 -0.24 -8.51 7.30
C VAL A 70 -1.15 -8.18 6.12
N SER A 71 -2.39 -7.73 6.37
CA SER A 71 -3.34 -7.38 5.32
C SER A 71 -2.84 -6.24 4.43
N VAL A 72 -2.23 -5.21 5.02
CA VAL A 72 -1.64 -4.10 4.26
C VAL A 72 -0.45 -4.57 3.44
N TRP A 73 0.44 -5.38 4.03
CA TRP A 73 1.57 -5.98 3.32
C TRP A 73 1.09 -6.79 2.10
N GLN A 74 0.07 -7.65 2.28
CA GLN A 74 -0.52 -8.44 1.20
C GLN A 74 -1.07 -7.56 0.09
N THR A 75 -1.84 -6.53 0.44
CA THR A 75 -2.40 -5.57 -0.52
C THR A 75 -1.31 -4.89 -1.35
N HIS A 76 -0.19 -4.51 -0.72
CA HIS A 76 0.96 -3.92 -1.41
C HIS A 76 1.61 -4.93 -2.38
N THR A 77 1.84 -6.17 -1.94
CA THR A 77 2.41 -7.22 -2.81
C THR A 77 1.48 -7.63 -3.96
N ASP A 78 0.16 -7.64 -3.74
CA ASP A 78 -0.82 -7.97 -4.78
C ASP A 78 -0.90 -6.87 -5.86
N ALA A 79 -0.79 -5.60 -5.44
CA ALA A 79 -0.66 -4.48 -6.36
C ALA A 79 0.64 -4.59 -7.19
N ALA A 80 1.78 -4.92 -6.55
CA ALA A 80 3.05 -5.15 -7.25
C ALA A 80 2.96 -6.30 -8.28
N ALA A 81 2.32 -7.40 -7.90
CA ALA A 81 2.10 -8.54 -8.80
C ALA A 81 1.20 -8.14 -9.99
N THR A 82 0.17 -7.34 -9.76
CA THR A 82 -0.74 -6.85 -10.80
C THR A 82 -0.03 -5.96 -11.82
N ILE A 83 0.82 -5.05 -11.35
CA ILE A 83 1.68 -4.23 -12.20
C ILE A 83 2.59 -5.10 -13.08
N SER A 84 3.23 -6.10 -12.48
CA SER A 84 4.09 -7.04 -13.20
C SER A 84 3.31 -7.86 -14.24
N ARG A 85 2.08 -8.27 -13.93
CA ARG A 85 1.19 -8.97 -14.89
C ARG A 85 0.86 -8.09 -16.10
N GLU A 86 0.48 -6.83 -15.91
CA GLU A 86 0.20 -5.92 -17.03
C GLU A 86 1.44 -5.70 -17.90
N ALA A 87 2.60 -5.43 -17.29
CA ALA A 87 3.87 -5.26 -18.01
C ALA A 87 4.25 -6.53 -18.80
N THR A 88 4.06 -7.71 -18.22
CA THR A 88 4.33 -8.98 -18.90
C THR A 88 3.39 -9.18 -20.09
N ALA A 89 2.09 -8.92 -19.92
CA ALA A 89 1.11 -9.03 -21.00
C ALA A 89 1.43 -8.06 -22.15
N LEU A 90 1.86 -6.82 -21.84
CA LEU A 90 2.35 -5.87 -22.83
C LEU A 90 3.56 -6.39 -23.61
N GLY A 91 4.53 -7.02 -22.92
CA GLY A 91 5.70 -7.62 -23.56
C GLY A 91 5.36 -8.79 -24.48
N VAL A 92 4.40 -9.64 -24.07
CA VAL A 92 3.87 -10.73 -24.91
C VAL A 92 3.19 -10.15 -26.14
N LEU A 93 2.27 -9.20 -25.95
CA LEU A 93 1.53 -8.55 -27.01
C LEU A 93 2.48 -7.92 -28.04
N TYR A 94 3.47 -7.15 -27.60
CA TYR A 94 4.47 -6.53 -28.48
C TYR A 94 5.26 -7.55 -29.33
N ARG A 95 5.58 -8.72 -28.75
CA ARG A 95 6.28 -9.79 -29.47
C ARG A 95 5.39 -10.45 -30.52
N GLU A 96 4.14 -10.74 -30.18
CA GLU A 96 3.19 -11.37 -31.10
C GLU A 96 2.84 -10.48 -32.30
N LEU A 97 2.84 -9.16 -32.12
CA LEU A 97 2.72 -8.22 -33.24
C LEU A 97 3.77 -8.45 -34.34
N GLY A 98 4.92 -9.05 -34.01
CA GLY A 98 5.94 -9.43 -35.00
C GLY A 98 5.44 -10.39 -36.08
N GLY A 99 4.36 -11.14 -35.85
CA GLY A 99 3.77 -12.03 -36.86
C GLY A 99 2.73 -11.35 -37.78
N TYR A 100 2.34 -10.10 -37.52
CA TYR A 100 1.38 -9.36 -38.35
C TYR A 100 2.05 -8.79 -39.61
N PRO A 101 1.34 -8.61 -40.73
CA PRO A 101 1.88 -7.97 -41.92
C PRO A 101 2.10 -6.46 -41.72
N GLU A 102 2.98 -5.86 -42.54
CA GLU A 102 3.07 -4.40 -42.65
C GLU A 102 1.89 -3.85 -43.49
N PRO A 103 1.38 -2.65 -43.20
CA PRO A 103 1.84 -1.67 -42.20
C PRO A 103 1.25 -1.87 -40.79
N LEU A 104 0.32 -2.82 -40.63
CA LEU A 104 -0.43 -3.02 -39.38
C LEU A 104 0.49 -3.34 -38.20
N ARG A 105 1.54 -4.14 -38.43
CA ARG A 105 2.57 -4.44 -37.42
C ARG A 105 3.17 -3.17 -36.83
N SER A 106 3.64 -2.25 -37.68
CA SER A 106 4.30 -1.02 -37.22
C SER A 106 3.33 -0.10 -36.50
N GLN A 107 2.09 0.01 -36.98
CA GLN A 107 1.04 0.81 -36.34
C GLN A 107 0.71 0.30 -34.93
N LEU A 108 0.42 -1.00 -34.79
CA LEU A 108 0.10 -1.61 -33.49
C LEU A 108 1.28 -1.54 -32.51
N ARG A 109 2.52 -1.64 -33.00
CA ARG A 109 3.71 -1.49 -32.15
C ARG A 109 3.89 -0.07 -31.64
N GLU A 110 3.57 0.92 -32.47
CA GLU A 110 3.63 2.32 -32.07
C GLU A 110 2.56 2.65 -31.04
N ASP A 111 1.33 2.14 -31.21
CA ASP A 111 0.26 2.30 -30.24
C ASP A 111 0.64 1.77 -28.85
N LEU A 112 1.27 0.58 -28.80
CA LEU A 112 1.77 0.02 -27.53
C LEU A 112 2.93 0.84 -26.96
N ARG A 113 3.83 1.36 -27.80
CA ARG A 113 4.89 2.26 -27.36
C ARG A 113 4.30 3.49 -26.70
N GLU A 114 3.38 4.16 -27.37
CA GLU A 114 2.71 5.36 -26.86
C GLU A 114 1.96 5.07 -25.55
N TYR A 115 1.27 3.93 -25.47
CA TYR A 115 0.60 3.53 -24.24
C TYR A 115 1.58 3.33 -23.08
N VAL A 116 2.70 2.62 -23.31
CA VAL A 116 3.71 2.38 -22.27
C VAL A 116 4.39 3.68 -21.84
N GLU A 117 4.72 4.56 -22.78
CA GLU A 117 5.27 5.88 -22.47
C GLU A 117 4.29 6.71 -21.64
N TYR A 118 3.01 6.74 -22.03
CA TYR A 118 1.96 7.39 -21.26
C TYR A 118 1.85 6.81 -19.84
N VAL A 119 1.88 5.48 -19.69
CA VAL A 119 1.81 4.83 -18.38
C VAL A 119 2.96 5.29 -17.49
N ILE A 120 4.19 5.31 -18.00
CA ILE A 120 5.39 5.67 -17.25
C ILE A 120 5.42 7.18 -16.92
N ARG A 121 5.15 8.03 -17.92
CA ARG A 121 5.41 9.48 -17.83
C ARG A 121 4.24 10.29 -17.29
N GLU A 122 3.01 9.84 -17.50
CA GLU A 122 1.81 10.62 -17.18
C GLU A 122 0.89 9.89 -16.20
N ALA A 123 0.57 8.62 -16.46
CA ALA A 123 -0.33 7.85 -15.60
C ALA A 123 0.31 7.59 -14.23
N TRP A 124 1.59 7.20 -14.17
CA TRP A 124 2.26 6.88 -12.91
C TRP A 124 2.31 8.07 -11.93
N PRO A 125 2.74 9.28 -12.35
CA PRO A 125 2.71 10.44 -11.46
C PRO A 125 1.32 10.78 -10.92
N LEU A 126 0.25 10.58 -11.70
CA LEU A 126 -1.13 10.77 -11.24
C LEU A 126 -1.53 9.69 -10.22
N GLN A 127 -1.17 8.43 -10.46
CA GLN A 127 -1.44 7.32 -9.56
C GLN A 127 -0.69 7.45 -8.23
N ARG A 128 0.55 7.98 -8.26
CA ARG A 128 1.28 8.35 -7.04
C ARG A 128 0.61 9.43 -6.21
N ARG A 129 -0.32 10.19 -6.80
CA ARG A 129 -1.19 11.16 -6.10
C ARG A 129 -2.56 10.56 -5.77
N GLY A 130 -2.75 9.26 -5.97
CA GLY A 130 -4.04 8.54 -5.81
C GLY A 130 -5.13 9.04 -6.76
N GLN A 131 -4.75 9.47 -7.96
CA GLN A 131 -5.69 9.89 -9.00
C GLN A 131 -5.72 8.82 -10.09
N VAL A 132 -6.92 8.43 -10.51
CA VAL A 132 -7.12 7.49 -11.61
C VAL A 132 -7.03 8.26 -12.93
N PRO A 133 -6.04 7.96 -13.81
CA PRO A 133 -5.84 8.69 -15.05
C PRO A 133 -6.84 8.25 -16.13
N SER A 134 -7.41 9.22 -16.88
CA SER A 134 -8.41 8.97 -17.93
C SER A 134 -7.83 8.80 -19.34
N GLY A 135 -6.69 9.43 -19.65
CA GLY A 135 -6.09 9.46 -21.01
C GLY A 135 -5.62 8.11 -21.55
N GLY A 136 -5.55 7.07 -20.70
CA GLY A 136 -5.15 5.73 -21.13
C GLY A 136 -6.30 4.91 -21.72
N VAL A 137 -7.53 5.42 -21.74
CA VAL A 137 -8.70 4.73 -22.32
C VAL A 137 -8.65 4.83 -23.84
N GLU A 138 -8.55 6.05 -24.36
CA GLU A 138 -8.46 6.33 -25.81
C GLU A 138 -7.33 5.54 -26.49
N LYS A 139 -6.13 5.51 -25.88
CA LYS A 139 -4.98 4.75 -26.42
C LYS A 139 -5.24 3.25 -26.56
N VAL A 140 -6.00 2.69 -25.61
CA VAL A 140 -6.34 1.28 -25.58
C VAL A 140 -7.45 0.97 -26.58
N ASP A 141 -8.47 1.83 -26.64
CA ASP A 141 -9.59 1.70 -27.58
C ASP A 141 -9.12 1.81 -29.03
N ASP A 142 -8.18 2.72 -29.32
CA ASP A 142 -7.58 2.88 -30.65
C ASP A 142 -6.78 1.63 -31.08
N PHE A 143 -6.03 1.03 -30.15
CA PHE A 143 -5.31 -0.22 -30.38
C PHE A 143 -6.29 -1.37 -30.67
N GLU A 144 -7.35 -1.49 -29.87
CA GLU A 144 -8.38 -2.52 -30.03
C GLU A 144 -9.08 -2.40 -31.38
N ALA A 145 -9.47 -1.18 -31.77
CA ALA A 145 -10.14 -0.93 -33.03
C ALA A 145 -9.29 -1.39 -34.22
N ARG A 146 -7.97 -1.13 -34.18
CA ARG A 146 -7.04 -1.61 -35.22
C ARG A 146 -6.82 -3.11 -35.18
N LEU A 147 -6.73 -3.69 -33.99
CA LEU A 147 -6.50 -5.11 -33.82
C LEU A 147 -7.68 -5.95 -34.33
N VAL A 148 -8.92 -5.59 -33.97
CA VAL A 148 -10.12 -6.39 -34.25
C VAL A 148 -10.54 -6.36 -35.73
N ILE A 149 -10.18 -5.31 -36.47
CA ILE A 149 -10.51 -5.19 -37.90
C ILE A 149 -9.62 -6.10 -38.78
N PHE A 150 -8.50 -6.61 -38.25
CA PHE A 150 -7.62 -7.49 -39.01
C PHE A 150 -8.28 -8.85 -39.31
N GLU A 151 -8.41 -9.19 -40.59
CA GLU A 151 -8.93 -10.49 -41.03
C GLU A 151 -7.78 -11.46 -41.37
N PRO A 152 -7.55 -12.53 -40.56
CA PRO A 152 -6.47 -13.47 -40.79
C PRO A 152 -6.78 -14.40 -41.99
N ALA A 153 -5.86 -14.52 -42.94
CA ALA A 153 -6.07 -15.31 -44.16
C ALA A 153 -5.61 -16.78 -44.02
N THR A 154 -4.58 -17.05 -43.23
CA THR A 154 -4.00 -18.40 -43.06
C THR A 154 -4.32 -18.97 -41.68
N GLU A 155 -4.32 -20.30 -41.54
CA GLU A 155 -4.53 -20.95 -40.24
C GLU A 155 -3.50 -20.51 -39.19
N GLY A 156 -2.24 -20.32 -39.59
CA GLY A 156 -1.20 -19.78 -38.71
C GLY A 156 -1.51 -18.35 -38.24
N GLN A 157 -2.04 -17.50 -39.12
CA GLN A 157 -2.46 -16.14 -38.75
C GLN A 157 -3.70 -16.15 -37.85
N LYS A 158 -4.65 -17.07 -38.05
CA LYS A 158 -5.82 -17.21 -37.17
C LYS A 158 -5.41 -17.61 -35.75
N LEU A 159 -4.50 -18.58 -35.62
CA LEU A 159 -3.97 -19.01 -34.32
C LEU A 159 -3.22 -17.87 -33.62
N LEU A 160 -2.32 -17.19 -34.35
CA LEU A 160 -1.60 -16.02 -33.82
C LEU A 160 -2.58 -14.92 -33.37
N HIS A 161 -3.56 -14.58 -34.20
CA HIS A 161 -4.53 -13.52 -33.90
C HIS A 161 -5.37 -13.85 -32.66
N GLY A 162 -5.78 -15.12 -32.51
CA GLY A 162 -6.47 -15.58 -31.30
C GLY A 162 -5.64 -15.44 -30.02
N GLU A 163 -4.34 -15.78 -30.07
CA GLU A 163 -3.44 -15.57 -28.93
C GLU A 163 -3.20 -14.08 -28.66
N THR A 164 -3.10 -13.23 -29.69
CA THR A 164 -2.97 -11.78 -29.53
C THR A 164 -4.17 -11.14 -28.88
N LEU A 165 -5.39 -11.54 -29.27
CA LEU A 165 -6.62 -11.08 -28.60
C LEU A 165 -6.69 -11.55 -27.15
N ARG A 166 -6.18 -12.74 -26.84
CA ARG A 166 -6.08 -13.25 -25.46
C ARG A 166 -5.07 -12.44 -24.63
N ALA A 167 -3.88 -12.17 -25.18
CA ALA A 167 -2.86 -11.35 -24.54
C ALA A 167 -3.37 -9.91 -24.30
N TYR A 168 -4.09 -9.34 -25.27
CA TYR A 168 -4.78 -8.06 -25.12
C TYR A 168 -5.80 -8.10 -23.97
N SER A 169 -6.67 -9.10 -23.93
CA SER A 169 -7.67 -9.26 -22.86
C SER A 169 -7.01 -9.35 -21.47
N GLN A 170 -5.91 -10.09 -21.34
CA GLN A 170 -5.14 -10.19 -20.09
C GLN A 170 -4.50 -8.84 -19.69
N MET A 171 -3.99 -8.09 -20.66
CA MET A 171 -3.47 -6.73 -20.44
C MET A 171 -4.57 -5.80 -19.91
N ILE A 172 -5.77 -5.86 -20.49
CA ILE A 172 -6.93 -5.05 -20.06
C ILE A 172 -7.40 -5.42 -18.65
N GLU A 173 -7.47 -6.71 -18.35
CA GLU A 173 -7.82 -7.19 -17.00
C GLU A 173 -6.81 -6.69 -15.96
N ALA A 174 -5.51 -6.88 -16.23
CA ALA A 174 -4.45 -6.41 -15.33
C ALA A 174 -4.44 -4.88 -15.17
N ARG A 175 -4.69 -4.14 -16.25
CA ARG A 175 -4.84 -2.68 -16.22
C ARG A 175 -5.99 -2.26 -15.31
N ARG A 176 -7.17 -2.90 -15.42
CA ARG A 176 -8.33 -2.58 -14.57
C ARG A 176 -8.02 -2.82 -13.10
N LEU A 177 -7.42 -3.97 -12.77
CA LEU A 177 -7.00 -4.29 -11.41
C LEU A 177 -5.96 -3.29 -10.87
N ARG A 178 -5.02 -2.84 -11.71
CA ARG A 178 -4.07 -1.78 -11.32
C ARG A 178 -4.79 -0.48 -11.00
N LEU A 179 -5.71 -0.03 -11.84
CA LEU A 179 -6.44 1.23 -11.63
C LEU A 179 -7.32 1.18 -10.37
N ASP A 180 -7.91 0.03 -10.06
CA ASP A 180 -8.65 -0.19 -8.81
C ASP A 180 -7.71 -0.07 -7.59
N ALA A 181 -6.52 -0.68 -7.67
CA ALA A 181 -5.50 -0.64 -6.63
C ALA A 181 -4.97 0.78 -6.31
N VAL A 182 -5.18 1.77 -7.18
CA VAL A 182 -4.78 3.18 -6.94
C VAL A 182 -5.57 3.79 -5.79
N LEU A 183 -6.84 3.39 -5.63
CA LEU A 183 -7.74 3.92 -4.60
C LEU A 183 -7.79 3.02 -3.35
N THR A 184 -7.15 1.86 -3.40
CA THR A 184 -7.11 0.93 -2.28
C THR A 184 -6.30 1.50 -1.11
N GLY A 185 -6.85 1.31 0.08
CA GLY A 185 -6.21 1.61 1.35
C GLY A 185 -7.10 1.12 2.49
N LEU A 186 -6.57 1.17 3.72
CA LEU A 186 -7.29 0.77 4.91
C LEU A 186 -8.56 1.63 5.09
N PRO A 187 -9.72 0.99 5.30
CA PRO A 187 -10.91 1.69 5.75
C PRO A 187 -10.63 2.52 7.00
N GLY A 188 -11.17 3.73 7.07
CA GLY A 188 -10.94 4.65 8.20
C GLY A 188 -11.32 4.07 9.57
N VAL A 189 -12.22 3.08 9.60
CA VAL A 189 -12.58 2.33 10.82
C VAL A 189 -11.41 1.51 11.37
N LEU A 190 -10.58 0.91 10.51
CA LEU A 190 -9.38 0.19 10.97
C LEU A 190 -8.35 1.15 11.54
N TRP A 191 -8.16 2.31 10.92
CA TRP A 191 -7.32 3.39 11.46
C TRP A 191 -7.80 3.85 12.85
N PHE A 192 -9.12 3.95 13.05
CA PHE A 192 -9.69 4.26 14.36
C PHE A 192 -9.31 3.18 15.40
N VAL A 193 -9.44 1.89 15.06
CA VAL A 193 -9.06 0.78 15.96
C VAL A 193 -7.56 0.83 16.31
N ILE A 194 -6.69 1.10 15.34
CA ILE A 194 -5.24 1.21 15.56
C ILE A 194 -4.93 2.34 16.53
N VAL A 195 -5.45 3.55 16.27
CA VAL A 195 -5.13 4.74 17.08
C VAL A 195 -5.72 4.63 18.48
N ILE A 196 -7.01 4.29 18.60
CA ILE A 196 -7.65 4.14 19.90
C ILE A 196 -7.05 2.97 20.68
N GLY A 197 -6.78 1.84 20.02
CA GLY A 197 -6.13 0.70 20.65
C GLY A 197 -4.73 1.03 21.17
N ALA A 198 -3.95 1.83 20.45
CA ALA A 198 -2.66 2.34 20.89
C ALA A 198 -2.81 3.22 22.15
N LEU A 199 -3.75 4.17 22.13
CA LEU A 199 -3.99 5.08 23.26
C LEU A 199 -4.46 4.33 24.51
N VAL A 200 -5.38 3.37 24.35
CA VAL A 200 -5.88 2.53 25.45
C VAL A 200 -4.74 1.66 26.01
N SER A 201 -3.95 1.05 25.12
CA SER A 201 -2.81 0.21 25.51
C SER A 201 -1.76 1.01 26.27
N LEU A 202 -1.38 2.20 25.80
CA LEU A 202 -0.45 3.08 26.50
C LEU A 202 -1.03 3.60 27.82
N SER A 203 -2.30 4.01 27.83
CA SER A 203 -2.96 4.52 29.05
C SER A 203 -3.07 3.46 30.14
N SER A 204 -3.22 2.19 29.75
CA SER A 204 -3.26 1.08 30.70
C SER A 204 -1.95 0.96 31.50
N THR A 205 -0.80 1.25 30.89
CA THR A 205 0.49 1.18 31.60
C THR A 205 0.62 2.15 32.78
N PHE A 206 -0.22 3.19 32.84
CA PHE A 206 -0.15 4.20 33.90
C PHE A 206 -0.64 3.70 35.25
N PHE A 207 -1.45 2.63 35.27
CA PHE A 207 -1.98 2.05 36.50
C PHE A 207 -0.99 1.11 37.21
N PHE A 208 0.13 0.75 36.58
CA PHE A 208 1.16 -0.04 37.23
C PHE A 208 1.86 0.80 38.32
N GLN A 209 1.83 0.32 39.56
CA GLN A 209 2.69 0.83 40.63
C GLN A 209 4.01 0.08 40.57
N VAL A 210 5.06 0.78 40.12
CA VAL A 210 6.44 0.27 40.13
C VAL A 210 7.22 1.08 41.16
N GLU A 211 7.99 0.42 42.02
CA GLU A 211 8.79 1.08 43.06
C GLU A 211 9.81 2.06 42.45
N ASP A 212 10.39 1.72 41.29
CA ASP A 212 11.30 2.59 40.55
C ASP A 212 10.61 3.29 39.36
N ALA A 213 10.34 4.59 39.54
CA ALA A 213 9.75 5.46 38.53
C ALA A 213 10.64 5.66 37.28
N ARG A 214 11.95 5.35 37.33
CA ARG A 214 12.81 5.34 36.14
C ARG A 214 12.54 4.10 35.29
N LEU A 215 12.44 2.94 35.94
CA LEU A 215 12.18 1.67 35.26
C LEU A 215 10.83 1.69 34.53
N GLN A 216 9.77 2.19 35.18
CA GLN A 216 8.46 2.32 34.55
C GLN A 216 8.49 3.23 33.32
N ARG A 217 9.17 4.38 33.39
CA ARG A 217 9.30 5.30 32.25
C ARG A 217 10.00 4.64 31.06
N ILE A 218 11.07 3.88 31.31
CA ILE A 218 11.80 3.16 30.26
C ILE A 218 10.87 2.13 29.59
N GLN A 219 10.15 1.33 30.37
CA GLN A 219 9.24 0.30 29.83
C GLN A 219 8.12 0.91 28.98
N VAL A 220 7.52 2.01 29.46
CA VAL A 220 6.45 2.72 28.74
C VAL A 220 6.96 3.32 27.43
N VAL A 221 8.17 3.89 27.41
CA VAL A 221 8.78 4.40 26.18
C VAL A 221 9.10 3.27 25.21
N VAL A 222 9.65 2.15 25.67
CA VAL A 222 9.93 0.99 24.82
C VAL A 222 8.65 0.47 24.19
N LEU A 223 7.55 0.37 24.95
CA LEU A 223 6.25 -0.02 24.43
C LEU A 223 5.71 1.00 23.41
N ALA A 224 5.80 2.30 23.70
CA ALA A 224 5.36 3.36 22.79
C ALA A 224 6.14 3.36 21.47
N VAL A 225 7.46 3.14 21.53
CA VAL A 225 8.30 2.99 20.33
C VAL A 225 7.88 1.76 19.55
N PHE A 226 7.69 0.61 20.20
CA PHE A 226 7.28 -0.62 19.54
C PHE A 226 5.93 -0.46 18.83
N ILE A 227 4.91 0.06 19.52
CA ILE A 227 3.60 0.34 18.92
C ILE A 227 3.75 1.34 17.77
N GLY A 228 4.53 2.41 17.96
CA GLY A 228 4.76 3.41 16.93
C GLY A 228 5.45 2.87 15.68
N LEU A 229 6.39 1.93 15.82
CA LEU A 229 7.02 1.25 14.68
C LEU A 229 6.02 0.41 13.89
N ILE A 230 5.09 -0.27 14.57
CA ILE A 230 4.04 -1.04 13.89
C ILE A 230 3.05 -0.10 13.17
N ILE A 231 2.63 0.97 13.82
CA ILE A 231 1.75 1.97 13.18
C ILE A 231 2.44 2.61 11.99
N PHE A 232 3.74 2.88 12.10
CA PHE A 232 4.56 3.40 11.03
C PHE A 232 4.63 2.46 9.83
N ILE A 233 4.88 1.16 10.02
CA ILE A 233 4.93 0.23 8.88
C ILE A 233 3.56 0.06 8.21
N ILE A 234 2.48 0.05 9.01
CA ILE A 234 1.11 0.06 8.48
C ILE A 234 0.88 1.31 7.64
N PHE A 235 1.22 2.49 8.15
CA PHE A 235 1.11 3.75 7.41
C PHE A 235 1.92 3.72 6.11
N ALA A 236 3.16 3.23 6.16
CA ALA A 236 4.09 3.26 5.05
C ALA A 236 3.64 2.38 3.87
N LEU A 237 2.83 1.36 4.13
CA LEU A 237 2.37 0.38 3.14
C LEU A 237 0.88 0.52 2.79
N ASP A 238 0.13 1.35 3.52
CA ASP A 238 -1.33 1.50 3.42
C ASP A 238 -1.81 1.77 1.98
N HIS A 239 -1.12 2.67 1.29
CA HIS A 239 -1.40 3.02 -0.11
C HIS A 239 -0.26 2.56 -1.03
N PRO A 240 -0.45 1.50 -1.84
CA PRO A 240 0.62 0.88 -2.61
C PRO A 240 1.34 1.82 -3.58
N PHE A 241 0.65 2.83 -4.12
CA PHE A 241 1.21 3.78 -5.09
C PHE A 241 1.75 5.07 -4.46
N ARG A 242 1.39 5.39 -3.21
CA ARG A 242 1.71 6.67 -2.58
C ARG A 242 2.93 6.56 -1.65
N GLY A 243 3.55 7.70 -1.36
CA GLY A 243 4.68 7.80 -0.42
C GLY A 243 6.02 7.35 -1.00
N ASP A 244 7.03 7.31 -0.12
CA ASP A 244 8.42 6.98 -0.47
C ASP A 244 8.63 5.49 -0.78
N LEU A 245 7.85 4.60 -0.14
CA LEU A 245 7.83 3.15 -0.40
C LEU A 245 6.75 2.75 -1.42
N GLY A 246 6.19 3.72 -2.14
CA GLY A 246 5.23 3.48 -3.20
C GLY A 246 5.86 2.73 -4.38
N LEU A 247 5.06 1.89 -5.02
CA LEU A 247 5.44 1.09 -6.18
C LEU A 247 5.91 1.98 -7.33
N GLN A 248 7.01 1.58 -7.97
CA GLN A 248 7.62 2.26 -9.10
C GLN A 248 7.19 1.63 -10.44
N PRO A 249 7.27 2.36 -11.57
CA PRO A 249 6.90 1.83 -12.87
C PRO A 249 7.97 0.90 -13.48
N ASP A 250 8.88 0.35 -12.66
CA ASP A 250 10.05 -0.43 -13.09
C ASP A 250 9.70 -1.58 -14.04
N PRO A 251 8.62 -2.36 -13.82
CA PRO A 251 8.24 -3.42 -14.77
C PRO A 251 7.92 -2.89 -16.17
N TYR A 252 7.30 -1.71 -16.28
CA TYR A 252 7.05 -1.09 -17.58
C TYR A 252 8.33 -0.53 -18.20
N GLN A 253 9.19 0.10 -17.40
CA GLN A 253 10.49 0.59 -17.87
C GLN A 253 11.36 -0.53 -18.42
N LEU A 254 11.38 -1.68 -17.74
CA LEU A 254 12.11 -2.87 -18.18
C LEU A 254 11.66 -3.34 -19.56
N ILE A 255 10.35 -3.44 -19.77
CA ILE A 255 9.77 -3.83 -21.07
C ILE A 255 10.05 -2.77 -22.14
N TYR A 256 9.90 -1.49 -21.77
CA TYR A 256 10.18 -0.38 -22.67
C TYR A 256 11.64 -0.40 -23.17
N ASP A 257 12.61 -0.54 -22.27
CA ASP A 257 14.03 -0.52 -22.61
C ASP A 257 14.48 -1.77 -23.36
N GLN A 258 13.94 -2.95 -23.02
CA GLN A 258 14.37 -4.22 -23.62
C GLN A 258 13.71 -4.53 -24.97
N LEU A 259 12.43 -4.19 -25.14
CA LEU A 259 11.63 -4.60 -26.30
C LEU A 259 11.22 -3.44 -27.19
N ILE A 260 10.84 -2.30 -26.62
CA ILE A 260 10.14 -1.24 -27.35
C ILE A 260 11.12 -0.19 -27.88
N LYS A 261 12.12 0.24 -27.11
CA LYS A 261 13.07 1.29 -27.49
C LYS A 261 13.96 0.95 -28.69
N ARG A 262 14.11 -0.33 -29.02
CA ARG A 262 14.92 -0.84 -30.13
C ARG A 262 14.21 -0.69 -31.47
#